data_AF-A0A6A7LX85-F1
#
_entry.id   AF-A0A6A7LX85-F1
#
_cell.length_a   1.000
_cell.length_b   1.000
_cell.length_c   1.000
_cell.angle_alpha   90.00
_cell.angle_beta   90.00
_cell.angle_gamma   90.00
#
_symmetry.space_group_name_H-M   'P 1'
#
loop_
_entity.id
_entity.type
_entity.pdbx_description
1 polymer ?
#
loop_
_entity_poly.entity_id
_entity_poly.type
_entity_poly.pdbx_seq_one_letter_code
_entity_poly.pdbx_strand_id
1 'polypeptide(L)' 'MNTAEHDFPAPPEPDLTAEQLIARAEAMVPELVDRQAEAEERGFYAEDVHEHFARNGFYRILVPRRYGGYEFGVETLLRV' A
#
# COMPACT_ATOMS: atom_id res chain seq x y z
N MET A 1 -17.86 17.26 24.41
CA MET A 1 -16.67 16.38 24.33
C MET A 1 -15.70 17.08 23.41
N ASN A 2 -14.63 17.65 23.96
CA ASN A 2 -13.64 18.42 23.22
C ASN A 2 -12.77 17.42 22.45
N THR A 3 -13.03 17.23 21.15
CA THR A 3 -12.21 16.38 20.29
C THR A 3 -10.88 17.11 20.14
N ALA A 4 -9.89 16.75 20.96
CA ALA A 4 -8.53 17.20 20.78
C ALA A 4 -8.17 17.03 19.30
N GLU A 5 -7.68 18.10 18.68
CA GLU A 5 -7.14 18.12 17.34
C GLU A 5 -6.07 17.02 17.25
N HIS A 6 -6.48 15.86 16.74
CA HIS A 6 -5.54 14.80 16.44
C HIS A 6 -4.74 15.27 15.23
N ASP A 7 -3.49 15.66 15.47
CA ASP A 7 -2.49 15.95 14.46
C ASP A 7 -2.12 14.64 13.75
N PHE A 8 -2.99 14.23 12.83
CA PHE A 8 -2.74 13.08 12.00
C PHE A 8 -1.80 13.49 10.87
N PRO A 9 -0.75 12.70 10.60
CA PRO A 9 0.19 13.02 9.55
C PRO A 9 -0.54 13.02 8.19
N ALA A 10 -0.12 13.90 7.28
CA ALA A 10 -0.47 13.78 5.88
C ALA A 10 0.05 12.43 5.33
N PRO A 11 -0.57 11.89 4.26
CA PRO A 11 0.01 10.73 3.58
C PRO A 11 1.47 11.01 3.18
N PRO A 12 2.36 10.00 3.21
CA PRO A 12 3.79 10.20 2.92
C PRO A 12 4.06 10.82 1.54
N GLU A 13 3.20 10.54 0.57
CA GLU A 13 3.26 11.09 -0.78
C GLU A 13 1.91 11.75 -1.13
N PRO A 14 1.68 13.01 -0.74
CA PRO A 14 0.39 13.67 -0.89
C PRO A 14 -0.14 13.75 -2.32
N ASP A 15 0.75 13.76 -3.31
CA ASP A 15 0.40 13.88 -4.73
C ASP A 15 0.38 12.54 -5.47
N LEU A 16 0.51 11.42 -4.75
CA LEU A 16 0.39 10.09 -5.34
C LEU A 16 -1.00 9.93 -5.98
N THR A 17 -1.05 9.43 -7.22
CA THR A 17 -2.30 9.11 -7.91
C THR A 17 -2.63 7.63 -7.86
N ALA A 18 -3.90 7.28 -8.11
CA ALA A 18 -4.34 5.89 -8.19
C ALA A 18 -3.60 5.13 -9.30
N GLU A 19 -3.39 5.76 -10.47
CA GLU A 19 -2.68 5.17 -11.60
C GLU A 19 -1.22 4.87 -11.28
N GLN A 20 -0.55 5.78 -10.55
CA GLN A 20 0.82 5.55 -10.09
C GLN A 20 0.90 4.40 -9.09
N LEU A 21 -0.08 4.29 -8.19
CA LEU A 21 -0.17 3.18 -7.24
C LEU A 21 -0.38 1.83 -7.94
N ILE A 22 -1.27 1.78 -8.93
CA ILE A 22 -1.50 0.59 -9.75
C ILE A 22 -0.23 0.21 -10.52
N ALA A 23 0.47 1.18 -11.10
CA ALA A 23 1.74 0.93 -11.78
C ALA A 23 2.82 0.36 -10.83
N ARG A 24 2.84 0.77 -9.55
CA ARG A 24 3.71 0.16 -8.53
C ARG A 24 3.36 -1.31 -8.28
N ALA A 25 2.07 -1.64 -8.24
CA ALA A 25 1.62 -3.03 -8.07
C ALA A 25 2.04 -3.89 -9.27
N GLU A 26 1.80 -3.40 -10.49
CA GLU A 26 2.22 -4.05 -11.74
C GLU A 26 3.75 -4.30 -11.78
N ALA A 27 4.54 -3.32 -11.33
CA ALA A 27 6.00 -3.42 -11.30
C ALA A 27 6.52 -4.48 -10.31
N MET A 28 5.75 -4.85 -9.29
CA MET A 28 6.12 -5.91 -8.35
C MET A 28 5.84 -7.33 -8.87
N VAL A 29 4.94 -7.49 -9.85
CA VAL A 29 4.50 -8.81 -10.34
C VAL A 29 5.67 -9.73 -10.74
N PRO A 30 6.68 -9.29 -11.52
CA PRO A 30 7.77 -10.18 -11.92
C PRO A 30 8.56 -10.72 -10.72
N GLU A 31 8.89 -9.85 -9.75
CA GLU A 31 9.62 -10.24 -8.53
C GLU A 31 8.82 -11.28 -7.72
N LEU A 32 7.52 -11.06 -7.54
CA LEU A 32 6.66 -11.97 -6.78
C LEU A 32 6.52 -13.33 -7.46
N VAL A 33 6.44 -13.37 -8.79
CA VAL A 33 6.38 -14.61 -9.58
C VAL A 33 7.69 -15.39 -9.46
N ASP A 34 8.84 -14.71 -9.56
CA ASP A 34 10.15 -15.35 -9.45
C ASP A 34 10.35 -15.97 -8.05
N ARG A 35 9.76 -15.37 -7.01
CA ARG A 35 9.89 -15.78 -5.61
C ARG A 35 8.74 -16.65 -5.09
N GLN A 36 7.81 -17.07 -5.96
CA GLN A 36 6.62 -17.82 -5.52
C GLN A 36 6.98 -19.14 -4.80
N ALA A 37 7.98 -19.88 -5.31
CA ALA A 37 8.41 -21.14 -4.71
C ALA A 37 9.05 -20.95 -3.32
N GLU A 38 9.81 -19.86 -3.13
CA GLU A 38 10.37 -19.47 -1.83
C GLU A 38 9.25 -19.21 -0.81
N ALA A 39 8.21 -18.49 -1.24
CA ALA A 39 7.06 -18.16 -0.39
C ALA A 39 6.24 -19.41 -0.03
N GLU A 40 6.05 -20.33 -0.98
CA GLU A 40 5.37 -21.61 -0.75
C GLU A 40 6.12 -22.48 0.26
N GLU A 41 7.44 -22.63 0.11
CA GLU A 41 8.26 -23.40 1.04
C GLU A 41 8.24 -22.80 2.46
N ARG A 42 8.29 -21.47 2.55
CA ARG A 42 8.25 -20.73 3.82
C ARG A 42 6.86 -20.75 4.48
N GLY A 43 5.79 -20.81 3.69
CA GLY A 43 4.40 -20.73 4.14
C GLY A 43 3.87 -19.31 4.41
N PHE A 44 4.65 -18.27 4.11
CA PHE A 44 4.27 -16.86 4.19
C PHE A 44 5.19 -16.00 3.30
N TYR A 45 4.75 -14.79 2.94
CA TYR A 45 5.57 -13.88 2.14
C TYR A 45 6.82 -13.42 2.90
N ALA A 46 7.88 -13.06 2.17
CA ALA A 46 9.10 -12.58 2.80
C ALA A 46 8.94 -11.19 3.43
N GLU A 47 9.71 -10.90 4.48
CA GLU A 47 9.62 -9.62 5.21
C GLU A 47 9.94 -8.42 4.30
N ASP A 48 10.90 -8.57 3.39
CA ASP A 48 11.23 -7.55 2.39
C ASP A 48 10.10 -7.30 1.39
N VAL A 49 9.29 -8.32 1.06
CA VAL A 49 8.06 -8.16 0.27
C VAL A 49 7.04 -7.31 1.03
N HIS A 50 6.87 -7.54 2.34
CA HIS A 50 6.01 -6.70 3.18
C HIS A 50 6.48 -5.24 3.23
N GLU A 51 7.77 -5.03 3.43
CA GLU A 51 8.36 -3.69 3.41
C GLU A 51 8.16 -3.01 2.05
N HIS A 52 8.24 -3.77 0.95
CA HIS A 52 7.98 -3.26 -0.39
C HIS A 52 6.51 -2.84 -0.55
N PHE A 53 5.55 -3.63 -0.06
CA PHE A 53 4.13 -3.28 -0.05
C PHE A 53 3.85 -2.01 0.78
N ALA A 54 4.46 -1.93 1.97
CA ALA A 54 4.33 -0.77 2.86
C ALA A 54 4.92 0.51 2.24
N ARG A 55 6.09 0.40 1.61
CA ARG A 55 6.74 1.51 0.89
C ARG A 55 5.94 1.96 -0.32
N ASN A 56 5.38 1.03 -1.09
CA ASN A 56 4.52 1.36 -2.23
C ASN A 56 3.19 1.99 -1.80
N GLY A 57 2.77 1.81 -0.55
CA GLY A 57 1.62 2.48 0.03
C GLY A 57 0.33 1.68 -0.05
N PHE A 58 0.38 0.39 -0.36
CA PHE A 58 -0.82 -0.44 -0.56
C PHE A 58 -1.70 -0.55 0.70
N TYR A 59 -1.10 -0.51 1.90
CA TYR A 59 -1.86 -0.52 3.15
C TYR A 59 -2.56 0.81 3.47
N ARG A 60 -2.35 1.86 2.67
CA ARG A 60 -2.92 3.21 2.86
C ARG A 60 -4.01 3.56 1.86
N ILE A 61 -4.38 2.65 0.94
CA ILE A 61 -5.33 2.89 -0.17
C ILE A 61 -6.65 3.47 0.34
N LEU A 62 -7.33 2.74 1.23
CA LEU A 62 -8.67 3.10 1.73
C LEU A 62 -8.64 3.95 2.99
N VAL A 63 -7.46 4.25 3.53
CA VAL A 63 -7.32 5.02 4.75
C VAL A 63 -7.65 6.49 4.42
N PRO A 64 -8.52 7.18 5.17
CA PRO A 64 -8.82 8.60 4.95
C PRO A 64 -7.56 9.48 5.00
N ARG A 65 -7.51 10.57 4.21
CA ARG A 65 -6.37 11.50 4.16
C ARG A 65 -6.11 12.15 5.50
N ARG A 66 -7.19 12.46 6.22
CA ARG A 66 -7.14 12.97 7.60
C ARG A 66 -6.52 11.99 8.61
N TYR A 67 -6.20 10.75 8.21
CA TYR A 67 -5.52 9.75 9.02
C TYR A 67 -4.21 9.27 8.37
N GLY A 68 -3.67 10.03 7.41
CA GLY A 68 -2.42 9.72 6.72
C GLY A 68 -2.53 8.68 5.62
N GLY A 69 -3.74 8.41 5.13
CA GLY A 69 -3.98 7.56 3.97
C GLY A 69 -4.19 8.32 2.67
N TYR A 70 -4.44 7.58 1.59
CA TYR A 70 -4.66 8.17 0.26
C TYR A 70 -6.13 8.45 -0.03
N GLU A 71 -7.05 7.84 0.71
CA GLU A 71 -8.50 7.97 0.53
C GLU A 71 -8.94 7.68 -0.90
N PHE A 72 -8.30 6.70 -1.53
CA PHE A 72 -8.73 6.18 -2.83
C PHE A 72 -9.97 5.30 -2.68
N GLY A 73 -10.62 5.04 -3.81
CA GLY A 73 -11.82 4.20 -3.87
C GLY A 73 -11.50 2.70 -3.85
N VAL A 74 -12.56 1.91 -3.63
CA VAL A 74 -12.50 0.44 -3.71
C VAL A 74 -12.08 -0.05 -5.10
N GLU A 75 -12.38 0.71 -6.15
CA GLU A 75 -11.90 0.40 -7.51
C GLU A 75 -10.37 0.33 -7.57
N THR A 76 -9.67 1.29 -6.96
CA THR A 76 -8.20 1.29 -6.89
C THR A 76 -7.68 0.13 -6.05
N LEU A 77 -8.33 -0.20 -4.93
CA LEU A 77 -7.95 -1.38 -4.13
C LEU A 77 -8.05 -2.68 -4.93
N LEU A 78 -9.09 -2.84 -5.76
CA LEU A 78 -9.32 -4.06 -6.53
C LEU A 78 -8.42 -4.19 -7.77
N ARG A 79 -7.83 -3.08 -8.22
CA ARG A 79 -6.87 -3.08 -9.34
C ARG A 79 -5.43 -3.34 -8.89
N VAL A 80 -5.12 -3.08 -7.63
CA VAL A 80 -3.85 -3.43 -6.95
C VAL A 80 -3.88 -4.89 -6.53
#